data_AF-A0A354WFK5-F1
#
_entry.id   AF-A0A354WFK5-F1
#
_cell.length_a   1.000
_cell.length_b   1.000
_cell.length_c   1.000
_cell.angle_alpha   90.00
_cell.angle_beta   90.00
_cell.angle_gamma   90.00
#
_symmetry.space_group_name_H-M   'P 1'
#
loop_
_entity.id
_entity.type
_entity.pdbx_description
1 polymer ?
#
loop_
_entity_poly.entity_id
_entity_poly.type
_entity_poly.pdbx_seq_one_letter_code
_entity_poly.pdbx_strand_id
1 'polypeptide(L)'
;MKDYEVEMLTAFFAVLTQQSEPLPADFVVQLNQISETLNLSQLDELISHSSLRENYQIAYQRLGSKSSFRNLGLDVIPNHQHEVENTTCTEVDNVASRIPEQNLDEILTQIETRLHQESPTSLIKEICGNFNPIEAAKTIFLTSGI
;
A
#
# COMPACT_ATOMS: atom_id res chain seq x y z
N MET A 1 -14.21 -2.65 -8.54
CA MET A 1 -13.28 -3.56 -7.85
C MET A 1 -13.84 -3.88 -6.49
N LYS A 2 -13.55 -5.07 -5.98
CA LYS A 2 -13.84 -5.48 -4.62
C LYS A 2 -12.72 -5.01 -3.69
N ASP A 3 -13.02 -4.87 -2.40
CA ASP A 3 -12.06 -4.33 -1.42
C ASP A 3 -10.74 -5.13 -1.40
N TYR A 4 -10.81 -6.46 -1.48
CA TYR A 4 -9.61 -7.30 -1.52
C TYR A 4 -8.74 -7.04 -2.76
N GLU A 5 -9.33 -6.66 -3.90
CA GLU A 5 -8.59 -6.36 -5.14
C GLU A 5 -7.84 -5.03 -4.99
N VAL A 6 -8.44 -4.08 -4.27
CA VAL A 6 -7.83 -2.77 -3.98
C VAL A 6 -6.67 -2.96 -3.00
N GLU A 7 -6.85 -3.75 -1.95
CA GLU A 7 -5.78 -4.11 -1.01
C GLU A 7 -4.63 -4.83 -1.72
N MET A 8 -4.95 -5.77 -2.61
CA MET A 8 -3.97 -6.50 -3.41
C MET A 8 -3.13 -5.56 -4.29
N LEU A 9 -3.78 -4.64 -5.01
CA LEU A 9 -3.08 -3.63 -5.82
C LEU A 9 -2.26 -2.67 -4.97
N THR A 10 -2.80 -2.26 -3.83
CA THR A 10 -2.13 -1.31 -2.91
C THR A 10 -0.85 -1.93 -2.36
N ALA A 11 -0.92 -3.18 -1.91
CA ALA A 11 0.25 -3.93 -1.45
C ALA A 11 1.26 -4.13 -2.59
N PHE A 12 0.80 -4.50 -3.78
CA PHE A 12 1.68 -4.68 -4.94
C PHE A 12 2.43 -3.39 -5.33
N PHE A 13 1.71 -2.27 -5.47
CA PHE A 13 2.33 -0.99 -5.79
C PHE A 13 3.28 -0.52 -4.70
N ALA A 14 2.97 -0.75 -3.43
CA ALA A 14 3.89 -0.43 -2.34
C ALA A 14 5.21 -1.20 -2.48
N VAL A 15 5.14 -2.50 -2.77
CA VAL A 15 6.34 -3.31 -3.00
C VAL A 15 7.15 -2.80 -4.19
N LEU A 16 6.50 -2.43 -5.30
CA LEU A 16 7.19 -1.84 -6.45
C LEU A 16 7.95 -0.57 -6.07
N THR A 17 7.34 0.32 -5.28
CA THR A 17 8.00 1.57 -4.85
C THR A 17 9.22 1.32 -3.95
N GLN A 18 9.22 0.22 -3.20
CA GLN A 18 10.31 -0.17 -2.30
C GLN A 18 11.43 -0.96 -2.98
N GLN A 19 11.24 -1.40 -4.24
CA GLN A 19 12.30 -2.10 -4.97
C GLN A 19 13.46 -1.17 -5.31
N SER A 20 14.68 -1.60 -4.97
CA SER A 20 15.94 -0.97 -5.36
C SER A 20 16.57 -1.63 -6.59
N GLU A 21 16.30 -2.92 -6.81
CA GLU A 21 16.81 -3.70 -7.93
C GLU A 21 15.81 -3.78 -9.07
N PRO A 22 16.26 -3.84 -10.34
CA PRO A 22 15.37 -3.99 -11.48
C PRO A 22 14.67 -5.36 -11.45
N LEU A 23 13.40 -5.38 -11.86
CA LEU A 23 12.64 -6.62 -12.01
C LEU A 23 13.23 -7.49 -13.13
N PRO A 24 13.19 -8.83 -13.01
CA PRO A 24 13.56 -9.73 -14.10
C PRO A 24 12.74 -9.44 -15.36
N ALA A 25 13.36 -9.51 -16.54
CA ALA A 25 12.70 -9.20 -17.80
C ALA A 25 11.44 -10.06 -18.03
N ASP A 26 11.50 -11.35 -17.70
CA ASP A 26 10.36 -12.26 -17.81
C ASP A 26 9.19 -11.87 -16.89
N PHE A 27 9.49 -11.26 -15.75
CA PHE A 27 8.48 -10.74 -14.83
C PHE A 27 7.81 -9.49 -15.40
N VAL A 28 8.59 -8.58 -16.00
CA VAL A 28 8.09 -7.38 -16.66
C VAL A 28 7.20 -7.73 -17.86
N VAL A 29 7.53 -8.75 -18.65
CA VAL A 29 6.68 -9.22 -19.75
C VAL A 29 5.33 -9.74 -19.23
N GLN A 30 5.34 -10.52 -18.15
CA GLN A 30 4.10 -11.01 -17.53
C GLN A 30 3.26 -9.87 -16.94
N LEU A 31 3.88 -8.87 -16.32
CA LEU A 31 3.17 -7.66 -15.87
C LEU A 31 2.53 -6.89 -17.02
N ASN A 32 3.21 -6.77 -18.16
CA ASN A 32 2.64 -6.12 -19.35
C ASN A 32 1.39 -6.88 -19.84
N GLN A 33 1.45 -8.22 -19.91
CA GLN A 33 0.29 -9.04 -20.30
C GLN A 33 -0.89 -8.88 -19.32
N ILE A 34 -0.61 -8.80 -18.01
CA ILE A 34 -1.62 -8.54 -16.99
C ILE A 34 -2.20 -7.13 -17.16
N SER A 35 -1.41 -6.14 -17.57
CA SER A 35 -1.88 -4.78 -17.82
C SER A 35 -2.87 -4.69 -18.99
N GLU A 36 -2.69 -5.55 -20.00
CA GLU A 36 -3.56 -5.63 -21.17
C GLU A 36 -4.87 -6.37 -20.85
N THR A 37 -4.77 -7.48 -20.13
CA THR A 37 -5.92 -8.36 -19.80
C THR A 37 -6.68 -7.90 -18.56
N LEU A 38 -6.06 -7.09 -17.70
CA LEU A 38 -6.55 -6.64 -16.40
C LEU A 38 -6.93 -7.78 -15.46
N ASN A 39 -6.28 -8.94 -15.62
CA ASN A 39 -6.57 -10.12 -14.82
C ASN A 39 -5.80 -10.10 -13.50
N LEU A 40 -6.44 -9.55 -12.46
CA LEU A 40 -5.88 -9.42 -11.13
C LEU A 40 -5.58 -10.76 -10.43
N SER A 41 -6.24 -11.85 -10.81
CA SER A 41 -5.92 -13.19 -10.27
C SER A 41 -4.56 -13.68 -10.76
N GLN A 42 -4.18 -13.35 -12.00
CA GLN A 42 -2.85 -13.66 -12.52
C GLN A 42 -1.76 -12.81 -11.85
N LEU A 43 -2.09 -11.60 -11.40
CA LEU A 43 -1.15 -10.76 -10.65
C LEU A 43 -0.81 -11.38 -9.29
N ASP A 44 -1.81 -11.86 -8.55
CA ASP A 44 -1.60 -12.53 -7.27
C ASP A 44 -0.76 -13.82 -7.42
N GLU A 45 -1.06 -14.62 -8.44
CA GLU A 45 -0.30 -15.83 -8.76
C GLU A 45 1.15 -15.51 -9.15
N LEU A 46 1.36 -14.48 -9.98
CA LEU A 46 2.68 -14.02 -10.39
C LEU A 46 3.52 -13.56 -9.19
N ILE A 47 2.93 -12.77 -8.29
CA ILE A 47 3.62 -12.27 -7.10
C ILE A 47 3.97 -13.43 -6.16
N SER A 48 3.04 -14.37 -5.97
CA SER A 48 3.21 -15.54 -5.09
C SER A 48 4.36 -16.46 -5.48
N HIS A 49 4.78 -16.45 -6.75
CA HIS A 49 5.91 -17.24 -7.27
C HIS A 49 7.18 -16.40 -7.51
N SER A 50 7.19 -15.14 -7.06
CA SER A 50 8.30 -14.21 -7.30
C SER A 50 9.11 -13.92 -6.03
N SER A 51 10.25 -13.26 -6.21
CA SER A 51 11.04 -12.68 -5.11
C SER A 51 10.31 -11.57 -4.35
N LEU A 52 9.23 -11.01 -4.91
CA LEU A 52 8.44 -9.94 -4.29
C LEU A 52 7.48 -10.46 -3.22
N ARG A 53 7.25 -11.78 -3.15
CA ARG A 53 6.24 -12.41 -2.30
C ARG A 53 6.32 -11.97 -0.84
N GLU A 54 7.51 -11.99 -0.25
CA GLU A 54 7.69 -11.70 1.17
C GLU A 54 7.30 -10.25 1.50
N ASN A 55 7.84 -9.30 0.75
CA ASN A 55 7.52 -7.87 0.90
C ASN A 55 6.03 -7.60 0.62
N TYR A 56 5.45 -8.30 -0.35
CA TYR A 56 4.03 -8.22 -0.66
C TYR A 56 3.16 -8.70 0.50
N GLN A 57 3.50 -9.83 1.11
CA GLN A 57 2.77 -10.34 2.27
C GLN A 57 2.85 -9.38 3.46
N ILE A 58 4.01 -8.76 3.69
CA ILE A 58 4.18 -7.74 4.75
C ILE A 58 3.27 -6.54 4.49
N ALA A 59 3.28 -5.99 3.26
CA ALA A 59 2.43 -4.86 2.89
C ALA A 59 0.94 -5.21 3.00
N TYR A 60 0.54 -6.39 2.52
CA TYR A 60 -0.84 -6.86 2.56
C TYR A 60 -1.35 -7.08 4.00
N GLN A 61 -0.55 -7.71 4.87
CA GLN A 61 -0.87 -7.87 6.30
C GLN A 61 -0.98 -6.52 7.02
N ARG A 62 -0.15 -5.54 6.65
CA ARG A 62 -0.19 -4.19 7.21
C ARG A 62 -1.51 -3.47 6.85
N LEU A 63 -2.00 -3.62 5.62
CA LEU A 63 -3.30 -3.11 5.19
C LEU A 63 -4.45 -3.75 6.00
N GLY A 64 -4.45 -5.08 6.15
CA GLY A 64 -5.44 -5.78 6.98
C GLY A 64 -5.42 -5.34 8.45
N SER A 65 -4.23 -5.08 8.99
CA SER A 65 -4.07 -4.54 10.35
C SER A 65 -4.68 -3.13 10.46
N LYS A 66 -4.43 -2.23 9.49
CA LYS A 66 -5.07 -0.90 9.46
C LYS A 66 -6.60 -0.97 9.36
N SER A 67 -7.13 -1.91 8.59
CA SER A 67 -8.58 -2.16 8.50
C SER A 67 -9.17 -2.56 9.86
N SER A 68 -8.45 -3.40 10.63
CA SER A 68 -8.87 -3.76 12.00
C SER A 68 -8.90 -2.55 12.94
N PHE A 69 -7.97 -1.59 12.81
CA PHE A 69 -7.99 -0.35 13.60
C PHE A 69 -9.13 0.61 13.22
N ARG A 70 -9.55 0.67 11.94
CA ARG A 70 -10.71 1.48 11.52
C ARG A 70 -12.02 1.01 12.18
N ASN A 71 -12.10 -0.27 12.54
CA ASN A 71 -13.27 -0.86 13.23
C ASN A 71 -13.24 -0.74 14.76
N LEU A 72 -12.14 -0.26 15.36
CA LEU A 72 -12.05 -0.08 16.82
C LEU A 72 -12.64 1.25 17.32
N GLY A 73 -13.04 2.16 16.42
CA GLY A 73 -13.50 3.51 16.76
C GLY A 73 -15.00 3.69 16.97
N LEU A 74 -15.82 2.63 16.92
CA LEU A 74 -17.28 2.76 16.98
C LEU A 74 -17.91 2.50 18.36
N ASP A 75 -17.15 1.93 19.31
CA ASP A 75 -17.64 1.61 20.66
C ASP A 75 -17.15 2.57 21.76
N VAL A 76 -16.36 3.59 21.41
CA VAL A 76 -15.92 4.59 22.40
C VAL A 76 -16.94 5.72 22.46
N ILE A 77 -17.75 5.74 23.52
CA ILE A 77 -18.60 6.88 23.85
C ILE A 77 -17.67 8.03 24.30
N PRO A 78 -17.60 9.16 23.57
CA PRO A 78 -16.80 10.30 24.02
C PRO A 78 -17.33 10.81 25.37
N ASN A 79 -16.43 11.09 26.32
CA ASN A 79 -16.73 11.55 27.69
C ASN A 79 -17.19 10.44 28.66
N HIS A 80 -16.58 9.26 28.62
CA HIS A 80 -16.75 8.31 29.71
C HIS A 80 -16.20 8.92 31.01
N GLN A 81 -16.92 8.78 32.12
CA GLN A 81 -16.65 9.51 33.38
C GLN A 81 -15.21 9.37 33.89
N HIS A 82 -14.57 8.23 33.62
CA HIS A 82 -13.15 7.96 33.93
C HIS A 82 -12.15 8.85 33.16
N GLU A 83 -12.47 9.33 31.96
CA GLU A 83 -11.59 10.22 31.18
C GLU A 83 -11.65 11.66 31.71
N VAL A 84 -12.81 12.08 32.22
CA VAL A 84 -13.05 13.43 32.76
C VAL A 84 -12.43 13.59 34.17
N GLU A 85 -12.32 12.49 34.92
CA GLU A 85 -11.80 12.48 36.29
C GLU A 85 -10.28 12.21 36.38
N ASN A 86 -9.63 11.85 35.26
CA ASN A 86 -8.19 11.59 35.25
C ASN A 86 -7.38 12.88 35.06
N THR A 87 -7.00 13.53 36.17
CA THR A 87 -6.13 14.72 36.18
C THR A 87 -4.64 14.39 35.99
N THR A 88 -4.29 13.13 35.75
CA THR A 88 -2.90 12.70 35.54
C THR A 88 -2.66 12.48 34.05
N CYS A 89 -2.62 13.59 33.29
CA CYS A 89 -2.03 13.56 31.95
C CYS A 89 -0.52 13.39 32.09
N THR A 90 -0.04 12.16 32.21
CA THR A 90 1.28 11.85 31.66
C THR A 90 1.08 11.83 30.15
N GLU A 91 1.31 12.97 29.51
CA GLU A 91 1.51 13.02 28.06
C GLU A 91 2.60 12.00 27.75
N VAL A 92 2.18 10.82 27.29
CA VAL A 92 3.10 9.86 26.73
C VAL A 92 3.46 10.47 25.40
N ASP A 93 4.60 11.15 25.37
CA ASP A 93 5.18 11.74 24.19
C ASP A 93 5.36 10.57 23.20
N ASN A 94 4.40 10.43 22.30
CA ASN A 94 4.35 9.35 21.33
C ASN A 94 5.30 9.73 20.20
N VAL A 95 6.57 9.93 20.56
CA VAL A 95 7.65 10.14 19.62
C VAL A 95 7.93 8.78 19.02
N ALA A 96 7.10 8.39 18.05
CA ALA A 96 7.41 7.32 17.14
C ALA A 96 8.79 7.65 16.55
N SER A 97 9.78 6.86 16.96
CA SER A 97 11.18 7.05 16.61
C SER A 97 11.28 7.23 15.10
N ARG A 98 11.72 8.42 14.68
CA ARG A 98 11.88 8.82 13.28
C ARG A 98 13.08 8.09 12.69
N ILE A 99 12.90 6.82 12.37
CA ILE A 99 13.83 6.08 11.50
C ILE A 99 13.52 6.54 10.07
N PRO A 100 14.49 7.00 9.27
CA PRO A 100 14.28 7.31 7.86
C PRO A 100 14.30 5.99 7.06
N GLU A 101 13.36 5.11 7.35
CA GLU A 101 12.87 4.10 6.42
C GLU A 101 11.66 4.74 5.75
N GLN A 102 11.59 4.73 4.42
CA GLN A 102 10.42 5.23 3.70
C GLN A 102 9.18 4.59 4.34
N ASN A 103 8.37 5.41 5.03
CA ASN A 103 7.38 4.91 5.95
C ASN A 103 6.32 4.15 5.14
N LEU A 104 6.36 2.81 5.20
CA LEU A 104 5.42 1.95 4.46
C LEU A 104 3.98 2.41 4.71
N ASP A 105 3.65 2.90 5.90
CA ASP A 105 2.33 3.41 6.20
C ASP A 105 1.96 4.67 5.40
N GLU A 106 2.93 5.55 5.13
CA GLU A 106 2.77 6.74 4.30
C GLU A 106 2.62 6.37 2.82
N ILE A 107 3.47 5.45 2.32
CA ILE A 107 3.39 4.92 0.95
C ILE A 107 2.03 4.28 0.69
N LEU A 108 1.57 3.40 1.58
CA LEU A 108 0.26 2.76 1.47
C LEU A 108 -0.86 3.80 1.44
N THR A 109 -0.75 4.87 2.23
CA THR A 109 -1.77 5.95 2.26
C THR A 109 -1.77 6.77 0.97
N GLN A 110 -0.59 7.08 0.42
CA GLN A 110 -0.47 7.79 -0.87
C GLN A 110 -1.05 6.95 -2.02
N ILE A 111 -0.79 5.64 -2.02
CA ILE A 111 -1.33 4.71 -3.02
C ILE A 111 -2.84 4.58 -2.89
N GLU A 112 -3.38 4.36 -1.68
CA GLU A 112 -4.83 4.34 -1.43
C GLU A 112 -5.48 5.65 -1.92
N THR A 113 -4.87 6.80 -1.62
CA THR A 113 -5.39 8.11 -2.05
C THR A 113 -5.45 8.23 -3.57
N ARG A 114 -4.39 7.83 -4.28
CA ARG A 114 -4.36 7.85 -5.75
C ARG A 114 -5.34 6.86 -6.37
N LEU A 115 -5.48 5.66 -5.81
CA LEU A 115 -6.48 4.67 -6.26
C LEU A 115 -7.93 5.15 -6.09
N HIS A 116 -8.19 6.10 -5.16
CA HIS A 116 -9.49 6.75 -5.03
C HIS A 116 -9.68 7.93 -6.00
N GLN A 117 -8.59 8.60 -6.40
CA GLN A 117 -8.62 9.76 -7.31
C GLN A 117 -8.63 9.36 -8.78
N GLU A 118 -7.97 8.25 -9.11
CA GLU A 118 -7.78 7.76 -10.47
C GLU A 118 -8.37 6.35 -10.62
N SER A 119 -8.75 6.00 -11.86
CA SER A 119 -9.25 4.65 -12.13
C SER A 119 -8.14 3.62 -11.87
N PRO A 120 -8.37 2.57 -11.06
CA PRO A 120 -7.40 1.51 -10.83
C PRO A 120 -6.89 0.87 -12.12
N THR A 121 -7.76 0.77 -13.13
CA THR A 121 -7.41 0.29 -14.46
C THR A 121 -6.38 1.16 -15.18
N SER A 122 -6.46 2.48 -15.01
CA SER A 122 -5.50 3.41 -15.59
C SER A 122 -4.13 3.25 -14.93
N LEU A 123 -4.09 3.20 -13.60
CA LEU A 123 -2.86 3.00 -12.83
C LEU A 123 -2.20 1.66 -13.14
N ILE A 124 -2.96 0.58 -13.28
CA ILE A 124 -2.43 -0.73 -13.71
C ILE A 124 -1.76 -0.61 -15.07
N LYS A 125 -2.41 0.03 -16.05
CA LYS A 125 -1.84 0.19 -17.39
C LYS A 125 -0.59 1.06 -17.40
N GLU A 126 -0.58 2.13 -16.63
CA GLU A 126 0.54 3.08 -16.59
C GLU A 126 1.76 2.50 -15.89
N ILE A 127 1.55 1.71 -14.82
CA ILE A 127 2.64 1.10 -14.04
C ILE A 127 3.06 -0.24 -14.62
N CYS A 128 2.13 -1.18 -14.79
CA CYS A 128 2.44 -2.55 -15.22
C CYS A 128 2.70 -2.64 -16.73
N GLY A 129 2.15 -1.69 -17.50
CA GLY A 129 2.41 -1.56 -18.94
C GLY A 129 3.74 -0.84 -19.26
N ASN A 130 4.51 -0.44 -18.24
CA ASN A 130 5.77 0.27 -18.43
C ASN A 130 6.94 -0.70 -18.63
N PHE A 131 7.95 -0.28 -19.40
CA PHE A 131 9.22 -0.99 -19.50
C PHE A 131 9.97 -1.03 -18.16
N ASN A 132 9.77 -0.02 -17.30
CA ASN A 132 10.28 0.03 -15.94
C ASN A 132 9.14 0.29 -14.93
N PRO A 133 8.45 -0.76 -14.47
CA PRO A 133 7.33 -0.64 -13.53
C PRO A 133 7.73 -0.03 -12.18
N ILE A 134 8.98 -0.22 -11.74
CA ILE A 134 9.48 0.32 -10.47
C ILE A 134 9.56 1.86 -10.56
N GLU A 135 10.22 2.37 -11.60
CA GLU A 135 10.35 3.83 -11.79
C GLU A 135 8.98 4.47 -12.03
N ALA A 136 8.08 3.81 -12.77
CA ALA A 136 6.70 4.29 -12.96
C ALA A 136 5.96 4.40 -11.62
N ALA A 137 6.00 3.36 -10.78
CA ALA A 137 5.36 3.37 -9.46
C ALA A 137 5.94 4.46 -8.54
N LYS A 138 7.27 4.60 -8.49
CA LYS A 138 7.92 5.67 -7.73
C LYS A 138 7.52 7.04 -8.27
N THR A 139 7.47 7.19 -9.60
CA THR A 139 7.12 8.46 -10.25
C THR A 139 5.71 8.91 -9.83
N ILE A 140 4.74 8.00 -9.89
CA ILE A 140 3.33 8.27 -9.64
C ILE A 140 3.06 8.50 -8.14
N PHE A 141 3.62 7.65 -7.27
CA PHE A 141 3.28 7.66 -5.85
C PHE A 141 4.22 8.51 -5.00
N LEU A 142 5.53 8.49 -5.27
CA LEU A 142 6.53 9.14 -4.40
C LEU A 142 6.94 10.54 -4.85
N THR A 143 6.81 10.88 -6.13
CA THR A 143 7.23 12.19 -6.68
C THR A 143 6.14 13.25 -6.66
N SER A 144 5.19 13.16 -5.72
CA SER A 144 4.26 14.25 -5.46
C SER A 144 4.93 15.31 -4.57
N GLY A 145 5.89 16.03 -5.13
CA GLY A 145 6.38 17.31 -4.65
C GLY A 145 5.99 18.41 -5.64
N ILE A 146 4.97 19.20 -5.28
CA ILE A 146 4.91 20.63 -5.59
C ILE A 146 5.33 21.34 -4.33
#